data_AF-A0A2G6E620-F1
#
_entry.id   AF-A0A2G6E620-F1
#
_cell.length_a   1.000
_cell.length_b   1.000
_cell.length_c   1.000
_cell.angle_alpha   90.00
_cell.angle_beta   90.00
_cell.angle_gamma   90.00
#
_symmetry.space_group_name_H-M   'P 1'
#
loop_
_entity.id
_entity.type
_entity.pdbx_description
1 polymer ?
#
loop_
_entity_poly.entity_id
_entity_poly.type
_entity_poly.pdbx_seq_one_letter_code
_entity_poly.pdbx_strand_id
1 'polypeptide(L)'
;MSRTETNTIQYMSRCLSLCCLLICVLAACSHRFLQEPVRVDYGSAPTLSGLQATPNPAQRGGVIQLCTTYVDPDSDLHTGLAAISVDGGEPQSLAFRATYPSGVLTLPFSISPYARPSDLRILLKIRDDAGNWSNAVSVTVQIREATQGNAGPHVSLKKMAGL
;
A
#
# COMPACT_ATOMS: atom_id res chain seq x y z
N MET A 1 -47.71 -71.89 -31.62
CA MET A 1 -48.00 -70.46 -31.46
C MET A 1 -47.30 -69.93 -30.22
N SER A 2 -46.34 -69.03 -30.45
CA SER A 2 -45.65 -68.05 -29.60
C SER A 2 -45.59 -68.24 -28.07
N ARG A 3 -44.38 -68.48 -27.53
CA ARG A 3 -44.08 -68.25 -26.10
C ARG A 3 -42.62 -67.91 -25.78
N THR A 4 -41.89 -67.29 -26.72
CA THR A 4 -40.44 -67.08 -26.59
C THR A 4 -40.01 -65.60 -26.62
N GLU A 5 -40.91 -64.65 -26.82
CA GLU A 5 -40.55 -63.22 -27.01
C GLU A 5 -40.74 -62.34 -25.77
N THR A 6 -41.38 -62.82 -24.69
CA THR A 6 -41.77 -61.96 -23.56
C THR A 6 -40.71 -61.79 -22.46
N ASN A 7 -39.65 -62.61 -22.44
CA ASN A 7 -38.67 -62.58 -21.35
C ASN A 7 -37.53 -61.58 -21.57
N THR A 8 -37.10 -61.30 -22.81
CA THR A 8 -35.97 -60.39 -23.09
C THR A 8 -36.28 -58.92 -22.80
N ILE A 9 -37.55 -58.50 -22.93
CA ILE A 9 -37.96 -57.11 -22.71
C ILE A 9 -37.96 -56.74 -21.21
N GLN A 10 -38.27 -57.68 -20.31
CA GLN A 10 -38.29 -57.41 -18.86
C GLN A 10 -36.90 -57.25 -18.26
N TYR A 11 -35.87 -57.94 -18.78
CA TYR A 11 -34.50 -57.81 -18.28
C TYR A 11 -33.85 -56.48 -18.71
N MET A 12 -34.08 -56.03 -19.95
CA MET A 12 -33.55 -54.75 -20.44
C MET A 12 -34.15 -53.54 -19.67
N SER A 13 -35.43 -53.61 -19.30
CA SER A 13 -36.10 -52.54 -18.54
C SER A 13 -35.60 -52.41 -17.10
N ARG A 14 -35.17 -53.51 -16.46
CA ARG A 14 -34.64 -53.50 -15.09
C ARG A 14 -33.18 -53.03 -15.03
N CYS A 15 -32.37 -53.34 -16.05
CA CYS A 15 -31.00 -52.83 -16.15
C CYS A 15 -30.95 -51.32 -16.37
N LEU A 16 -31.84 -50.75 -17.20
CA LEU A 16 -31.89 -49.30 -17.43
C LEU A 16 -32.29 -48.53 -16.16
N SER A 17 -33.23 -49.06 -15.38
CA SER A 17 -33.70 -48.44 -14.14
C SER A 17 -32.64 -48.46 -13.02
N LEU A 18 -31.87 -49.55 -12.89
CA LEU A 18 -30.78 -49.63 -11.92
C LEU A 18 -29.60 -48.71 -12.28
N CYS A 19 -29.27 -48.58 -13.56
CA CYS A 19 -28.24 -47.63 -14.01
C CYS A 19 -28.64 -46.17 -13.75
N CYS A 20 -29.89 -45.77 -13.99
CA CYS A 20 -30.35 -44.42 -13.68
C CYS A 20 -30.31 -44.11 -12.18
N LEU A 21 -30.67 -45.07 -11.32
CA LEU A 21 -30.67 -44.87 -9.87
C LEU A 21 -29.24 -44.77 -9.30
N LEU A 22 -28.29 -45.54 -9.85
CA LEU A 22 -26.87 -45.47 -9.47
C LEU A 22 -26.22 -44.13 -9.86
N ILE A 23 -26.57 -43.58 -11.03
CA ILE A 23 -26.09 -42.26 -11.49
C ILE A 23 -26.64 -41.13 -10.61
N CYS A 24 -27.90 -41.21 -10.18
CA CYS A 24 -28.49 -40.22 -9.27
C CYS A 24 -27.87 -40.24 -7.87
N VAL A 25 -27.51 -41.42 -7.33
CA VAL A 25 -26.85 -41.53 -6.02
C VAL A 25 -25.42 -40.99 -6.07
N LEU A 26 -24.68 -41.25 -7.16
CA LEU A 26 -23.34 -40.70 -7.35
C LEU A 26 -23.36 -39.17 -7.55
N ALA A 27 -24.34 -38.64 -8.29
CA ALA A 27 -24.50 -37.19 -8.46
C ALA A 27 -24.92 -36.47 -7.17
N ALA A 28 -25.67 -37.13 -6.28
CA ALA A 28 -26.06 -36.58 -4.98
C ALA A 28 -24.89 -36.55 -3.97
N CYS A 29 -23.91 -37.46 -4.09
CA CYS A 29 -22.70 -37.45 -3.26
C CYS A 29 -21.68 -36.38 -3.68
N SER A 30 -21.67 -35.96 -4.95
CA SER A 30 -20.73 -34.94 -5.44
C SER A 30 -21.12 -33.49 -5.10
N HIS A 31 -22.26 -33.26 -4.44
CA HIS A 31 -22.81 -31.92 -4.21
C HIS A 31 -22.60 -31.35 -2.79
N ARG A 32 -21.76 -31.99 -1.95
CA ARG A 32 -21.52 -31.56 -0.56
C ARG A 32 -20.08 -31.12 -0.24
N PHE A 33 -19.37 -30.59 -1.21
CA PHE A 33 -18.10 -29.91 -0.94
C PHE A 33 -17.96 -28.65 -1.80
N LEU A 34 -18.96 -27.77 -1.76
CA LEU A 34 -18.69 -26.35 -1.96
C LEU A 34 -18.05 -25.86 -0.66
N GLN A 35 -16.74 -26.02 -0.56
CA GLN A 35 -15.95 -25.36 0.46
C GLN A 35 -16.18 -23.86 0.26
N GLU A 36 -16.80 -23.18 1.23
CA GLU A 36 -16.90 -21.73 1.19
C GLU A 36 -15.48 -21.19 0.97
N PRO A 37 -15.28 -20.25 0.02
CA PRO A 37 -13.96 -19.67 -0.16
C PRO A 37 -13.54 -19.12 1.21
N VAL A 38 -12.39 -19.58 1.70
CA VAL A 38 -11.78 -19.04 2.93
C VAL A 38 -11.70 -17.53 2.72
N ARG A 39 -12.52 -16.77 3.46
CA ARG A 39 -12.34 -15.32 3.53
C ARG A 39 -11.00 -15.09 4.22
N VAL A 40 -9.99 -14.74 3.44
CA VAL A 40 -8.77 -14.17 3.98
C VAL A 40 -9.18 -12.78 4.46
N ASP A 41 -9.24 -12.60 5.78
CA ASP A 41 -9.37 -11.29 6.37
C ASP A 41 -8.03 -10.57 6.17
N TYR A 42 -8.01 -9.58 5.29
CA TYR A 42 -6.82 -8.79 4.99
C TYR A 42 -6.62 -7.66 6.01
N GLY A 43 -7.44 -7.57 7.05
CA GLY A 43 -7.42 -6.46 7.98
C GLY A 43 -7.99 -5.17 7.37
N SER A 44 -7.95 -4.11 8.16
CA SER A 44 -8.46 -2.78 7.89
C SER A 44 -7.30 -1.85 7.60
N ALA A 45 -7.38 -1.13 6.48
CA ALA A 45 -6.33 -0.18 6.13
C ALA A 45 -6.15 0.91 7.20
N PRO A 46 -4.91 1.35 7.46
CA PRO A 46 -4.66 2.48 8.33
C PRO A 46 -5.23 3.77 7.73
N THR A 47 -5.46 4.77 8.57
CA THR A 47 -5.92 6.10 8.16
C THR A 47 -4.96 7.17 8.63
N LEU A 48 -4.77 8.19 7.80
CA LEU A 48 -3.90 9.33 8.06
C LEU A 48 -4.71 10.62 8.14
N SER A 49 -4.31 11.52 9.04
CA SER A 49 -4.87 12.87 9.13
C SER A 49 -3.85 13.89 9.64
N GLY A 50 -4.08 15.17 9.30
CA GLY A 50 -3.32 16.29 9.86
C GLY A 50 -1.86 16.35 9.46
N LEU A 51 -1.50 15.97 8.23
CA LEU A 51 -0.12 16.06 7.74
C LEU A 51 0.40 17.50 7.82
N GLN A 52 1.51 17.69 8.51
CA GLN A 52 2.25 18.94 8.66
C GLN A 52 3.72 18.74 8.30
N ALA A 53 4.39 19.82 7.96
CA ALA A 53 5.81 19.86 7.64
C ALA A 53 6.52 20.92 8.48
N THR A 54 7.62 20.54 9.15
CA THR A 54 8.38 21.46 10.01
C THR A 54 9.90 21.30 9.78
N PRO A 55 10.65 22.37 9.45
CA PRO A 55 10.17 23.73 9.23
C PRO A 55 9.40 23.88 7.90
N ASN A 56 8.45 24.82 7.89
CA ASN A 56 7.81 25.33 6.69
C ASN A 56 7.66 26.87 6.85
N PRO A 57 8.41 27.71 6.12
CA PRO A 57 9.20 27.36 4.93
C PRO A 57 10.44 26.48 5.21
N ALA A 58 10.73 25.57 4.29
CA ALA A 58 11.89 24.69 4.31
C ALA A 58 13.09 25.33 3.61
N GLN A 59 14.29 25.07 4.13
CA GLN A 59 15.53 25.51 3.48
C GLN A 59 15.95 24.51 2.39
N ARG A 60 16.41 25.02 1.24
CA ARG A 60 17.07 24.21 0.22
C ARG A 60 18.24 23.44 0.81
N GLY A 61 18.34 22.14 0.51
CA GLY A 61 19.35 21.25 1.09
C GLY A 61 19.11 20.87 2.55
N GLY A 62 18.07 21.39 3.18
CA GLY A 62 17.70 21.10 4.57
C GLY A 62 16.87 19.82 4.71
N VAL A 63 16.59 19.47 5.95
CA VAL A 63 15.67 18.36 6.30
C VAL A 63 14.44 18.95 6.97
N ILE A 64 13.26 18.49 6.56
CA ILE A 64 12.00 18.74 7.24
C ILE A 64 11.51 17.47 7.93
N GLN A 65 10.67 17.64 8.94
CA GLN A 65 9.90 16.58 9.59
C GLN A 65 8.47 16.62 9.06
N LEU A 66 8.03 15.51 8.49
CA LEU A 66 6.64 15.28 8.15
C LEU A 66 5.95 14.63 9.34
N CYS A 67 4.98 15.32 9.93
CA CYS A 67 4.23 14.85 11.08
C CYS A 67 2.78 14.60 10.68
N THR A 68 2.26 13.40 10.90
CA THR A 68 0.85 13.06 10.64
C THR A 68 0.30 12.21 11.78
N THR A 69 -0.98 12.33 12.08
CA THR A 69 -1.67 11.36 12.94
C THR A 69 -2.00 10.13 12.11
N TYR A 70 -1.84 8.94 12.68
CA TYR A 70 -2.31 7.68 12.12
C TYR A 70 -3.26 6.97 13.08
N VAL A 71 -4.19 6.20 12.51
CA VAL A 71 -5.02 5.21 13.20
C VAL A 71 -5.01 3.93 12.38
N ASP A 72 -4.67 2.84 13.03
CA ASP A 72 -4.58 1.48 12.50
C ASP A 72 -5.41 0.55 13.41
N PRO A 73 -6.65 0.21 13.01
CA PRO A 73 -7.56 -0.56 13.85
C PRO A 73 -7.03 -1.92 14.29
N ASP A 74 -6.22 -2.55 13.44
CA ASP A 74 -5.72 -3.91 13.65
C ASP A 74 -4.33 -3.93 14.33
N SER A 75 -3.73 -2.75 14.54
CA SER A 75 -2.44 -2.57 15.23
C SER A 75 -1.28 -3.35 14.60
N ASP A 76 -1.31 -3.52 13.28
CA ASP A 76 -0.36 -4.31 12.49
C ASP A 76 0.62 -3.45 11.66
N LEU A 77 0.89 -2.22 12.10
CA LEU A 77 1.96 -1.36 11.56
C LEU A 77 3.38 -1.65 12.10
N HIS A 78 3.69 -2.90 12.50
CA HIS A 78 4.97 -3.23 13.14
C HIS A 78 6.18 -3.10 12.19
N THR A 79 5.96 -3.31 10.90
CA THR A 79 6.92 -3.09 9.80
C THR A 79 6.35 -2.21 8.69
N GLY A 80 5.64 -1.14 9.07
CA GLY A 80 4.98 -0.24 8.13
C GLY A 80 5.91 0.40 7.09
N LEU A 81 5.33 0.70 5.92
CA LEU A 81 6.01 1.36 4.81
C LEU A 81 5.34 2.69 4.48
N ALA A 82 6.10 3.79 4.55
CA ALA A 82 5.66 5.10 4.10
C ALA A 82 6.03 5.29 2.63
N ALA A 83 5.08 5.78 1.82
CA ALA A 83 5.29 6.22 0.45
C ALA A 83 5.09 7.73 0.35
N ILE A 84 6.15 8.44 -0.04
CA ILE A 84 6.19 9.90 -0.13
C ILE A 84 6.39 10.31 -1.58
N SER A 85 5.46 11.06 -2.15
CA SER A 85 5.55 11.60 -3.51
C SER A 85 5.60 13.13 -3.49
N VAL A 86 6.35 13.72 -4.42
CA VAL A 86 6.45 15.18 -4.61
C VAL A 86 5.83 15.53 -5.95
N ASP A 87 4.83 16.42 -5.95
CA ASP A 87 4.13 16.92 -7.14
C ASP A 87 3.60 15.81 -8.07
N GLY A 88 3.27 14.65 -7.50
CA GLY A 88 2.79 13.48 -8.25
C GLY A 88 3.87 12.65 -8.94
N GLY A 89 5.16 12.94 -8.68
CA GLY A 89 6.27 12.11 -9.13
C GLY A 89 6.34 10.74 -8.44
N GLU A 90 7.29 9.92 -8.87
CA GLU A 90 7.51 8.58 -8.32
C GLU A 90 7.69 8.62 -6.78
N PRO A 91 6.98 7.76 -6.03
CA PRO A 91 7.07 7.76 -4.59
C PRO A 91 8.41 7.20 -4.10
N GLN A 92 9.00 7.89 -3.12
CA GLN A 92 10.07 7.35 -2.31
C GLN A 92 9.50 6.54 -1.15
N SER A 93 10.10 5.39 -0.87
CA SER A 93 9.67 4.50 0.20
C SER A 93 10.58 4.59 1.42
N LEU A 94 9.98 4.72 2.60
CA LEU A 94 10.68 4.74 3.88
C LEU A 94 10.02 3.76 4.84
N ALA A 95 10.78 2.78 5.33
CA ALA A 95 10.29 1.88 6.36
C ALA A 95 10.22 2.60 7.71
N PHE A 96 9.20 2.28 8.50
CA PHE A 96 9.04 2.77 9.87
C PHE A 96 8.47 1.66 10.76
N ARG A 97 8.36 1.94 12.05
CA ARG A 97 7.70 1.05 13.01
C ARG A 97 6.73 1.84 13.86
N ALA A 98 5.53 1.31 14.02
CA ALA A 98 4.54 1.75 14.99
C ALA A 98 4.08 0.55 15.82
N THR A 99 3.80 0.80 17.11
CA THR A 99 3.44 -0.26 18.06
C THR A 99 2.00 -0.13 18.58
N TYR A 100 1.41 1.05 18.42
CA TYR A 100 0.08 1.36 18.95
C TYR A 100 -0.93 1.48 17.82
N PRO A 101 -2.23 1.20 18.06
CA PRO A 101 -3.30 1.37 17.07
C PRO A 101 -3.48 2.82 16.61
N SER A 102 -2.85 3.78 17.25
CA SER A 102 -2.88 5.17 16.83
C SER A 102 -1.69 5.94 17.41
N GLY A 103 -1.35 7.05 16.77
CA GLY A 103 -0.31 7.93 17.26
C GLY A 103 0.07 9.01 16.27
N VAL A 104 1.20 9.66 16.53
CA VAL A 104 1.84 10.59 15.60
C VAL A 104 3.01 9.88 14.94
N LEU A 105 3.00 9.86 13.61
CA LEU A 105 4.10 9.40 12.78
C LEU A 105 4.94 10.61 12.36
N THR A 106 6.23 10.57 12.64
CA THR A 106 7.20 11.60 12.27
C THR A 106 8.22 11.00 11.32
N LEU A 107 8.29 11.51 10.09
CA LEU A 107 9.21 11.03 9.05
C LEU A 107 10.16 12.15 8.62
N PRO A 108 11.48 11.90 8.60
CA PRO A 108 12.42 12.86 8.02
C PRO A 108 12.28 12.88 6.50
N PHE A 109 12.33 14.07 5.91
CA PHE A 109 12.32 14.27 4.47
C PHE A 109 13.38 15.29 4.05
N SER A 110 14.28 14.88 3.17
CA SER A 110 15.40 15.73 2.71
C SER A 110 15.00 16.55 1.48
N ILE A 111 15.16 17.86 1.55
CA ILE A 111 15.03 18.76 0.40
C ILE A 111 16.34 18.74 -0.38
N SER A 112 16.27 18.53 -1.70
CA SER A 112 17.45 18.56 -2.56
C SER A 112 18.23 19.87 -2.43
N PRO A 113 19.57 19.85 -2.37
CA PRO A 113 20.40 21.06 -2.40
C PRO A 113 20.29 21.82 -3.74
N TYR A 114 19.73 21.19 -4.78
CA TYR A 114 19.50 21.79 -6.08
C TYR A 114 18.03 22.21 -6.30
N ALA A 115 17.17 22.09 -5.27
CA ALA A 115 15.80 22.54 -5.35
C ALA A 115 15.73 24.06 -5.60
N ARG A 116 14.83 24.50 -6.47
CA ARG A 116 14.57 25.93 -6.69
C ARG A 116 13.57 26.44 -5.66
N PRO A 117 13.61 27.74 -5.29
CA PRO A 117 12.53 28.36 -4.53
C PRO A 117 11.19 28.13 -5.23
N SER A 118 10.27 27.46 -4.55
CA SER A 118 9.01 26.96 -5.10
C SER A 118 8.10 26.44 -4.00
N ASP A 119 6.83 26.21 -4.31
CA ASP A 119 5.90 25.49 -3.44
C ASP A 119 5.79 24.05 -3.95
N LEU A 120 6.15 23.09 -3.10
CA LEU A 120 6.09 21.66 -3.42
C LEU A 120 4.89 21.03 -2.72
N ARG A 121 4.09 20.24 -3.44
CA ARG A 121 3.05 19.42 -2.84
C ARG A 121 3.61 18.05 -2.49
N ILE A 122 3.74 17.77 -1.19
CA ILE A 122 4.15 16.46 -0.69
C ILE A 122 2.90 15.64 -0.36
N LEU A 123 2.82 14.43 -0.90
CA LEU A 123 1.76 13.46 -0.63
C LEU A 123 2.34 12.28 0.14
N LEU A 124 1.65 11.84 1.19
CA LEU A 124 2.01 10.70 2.03
C LEU A 124 0.90 9.65 2.04
N LYS A 125 1.30 8.39 1.93
CA LYS A 125 0.52 7.19 2.27
C LYS A 125 1.36 6.27 3.14
N ILE A 126 0.72 5.45 3.96
CA ILE A 126 1.38 4.35 4.67
C ILE A 126 0.74 3.01 4.32
N ARG A 127 1.51 1.94 4.46
CA ARG A 127 1.09 0.56 4.28
C ARG A 127 1.32 -0.23 5.57
N ASP A 128 0.35 -1.04 5.96
CA ASP A 128 0.44 -1.99 7.07
C ASP A 128 1.15 -3.30 6.68
N ASP A 129 1.31 -4.20 7.65
CA ASP A 129 1.96 -5.51 7.45
C ASP A 129 1.07 -6.49 6.66
N ALA A 130 -0.26 -6.35 6.73
CA ALA A 130 -1.22 -7.08 5.90
C ALA A 130 -1.21 -6.62 4.42
N GLY A 131 -0.62 -5.45 4.17
CA GLY A 131 -0.37 -4.90 2.86
C GLY A 131 -1.40 -3.87 2.37
N ASN A 132 -2.32 -3.42 3.21
CA ASN A 132 -3.30 -2.40 2.88
C ASN A 132 -2.69 -1.00 2.94
N TRP A 133 -3.11 -0.14 2.01
CA TRP A 133 -2.66 1.25 1.94
C TRP A 133 -3.67 2.19 2.58
N SER A 134 -3.16 3.19 3.30
CA SER A 134 -3.99 4.27 3.84
C SER A 134 -4.60 5.17 2.76
N ASN A 135 -5.52 6.05 3.20
CA ASN A 135 -5.85 7.26 2.46
C ASN A 135 -4.59 8.12 2.24
N ALA A 136 -4.61 8.94 1.19
CA ALA A 136 -3.56 9.91 0.93
C ALA A 136 -3.83 11.22 1.69
N VAL A 137 -2.78 11.77 2.30
CA VAL A 137 -2.76 13.12 2.87
C VAL A 137 -1.68 13.94 2.18
N SER A 138 -1.85 15.26 2.10
CA SER A 138 -0.85 16.12 1.45
C SER A 138 -0.64 17.43 2.19
N VAL A 139 0.58 17.97 2.08
CA VAL A 139 0.98 19.27 2.61
C VAL A 139 1.75 20.04 1.55
N THR A 140 1.57 21.36 1.51
CA THR A 140 2.38 22.25 0.67
C THR A 140 3.56 22.77 1.47
N VAL A 141 4.77 22.54 0.98
CA VAL A 141 6.02 22.99 1.58
C VAL A 141 6.62 24.10 0.74
N GLN A 142 6.84 25.26 1.35
CA GLN A 142 7.50 26.39 0.69
C GLN A 142 9.01 26.22 0.77
N ILE A 143 9.70 26.12 -0.36
CA ILE A 143 11.16 26.04 -0.43
C ILE A 143 11.73 27.45 -0.52
N ARG A 144 12.68 27.75 0.36
CA ARG A 144 13.44 29.00 0.38
C ARG A 144 14.92 28.73 0.12
N GLU A 145 15.61 29.76 -0.33
CA GLU A 145 17.07 29.75 -0.40
C GLU A 145 17.67 29.40 0.96
N ALA A 146 18.77 28.64 0.94
CA ALA A 146 19.56 28.46 2.15
C ALA A 146 20.08 29.84 2.58
N THR A 147 19.81 30.24 3.83
CA THR A 147 20.44 31.43 4.39
C THR A 147 21.95 31.21 4.29
N GLN A 148 22.67 32.02 3.51
CA GLN A 148 24.13 31.96 3.47
C GLN A 148 24.65 32.31 4.87
N GLY A 149 24.83 31.31 5.72
CA GLY A 149 25.56 31.45 6.96
C GLY A 149 27.02 31.68 6.61
N ASN A 150 27.43 32.94 6.59
CA ASN A 150 28.82 33.40 6.67
C ASN A 150 29.82 32.55 5.84
N ALA A 151 29.70 32.58 4.51
CA ALA A 151 30.86 32.29 3.69
C ALA A 151 31.88 33.37 4.02
N GLY A 152 32.96 33.01 4.72
CA GLY A 152 34.07 33.90 5.02
C GLY A 152 34.55 34.64 3.76
N PRO A 153 35.28 35.76 3.92
CA PRO A 153 35.51 36.71 2.84
C PRO A 153 36.04 35.98 1.61
N HIS A 154 35.30 36.14 0.50
CA HIS A 154 35.71 35.71 -0.83
C HIS A 154 37.07 36.36 -1.11
N VAL A 155 38.18 35.63 -0.90
CA VAL A 155 39.52 36.11 -1.22
C VAL A 155 39.58 36.23 -2.73
N SER A 156 39.33 37.44 -3.20
CA SER A 156 39.56 37.83 -4.58
C SER A 156 41.07 37.76 -4.80
N LEU A 157 41.54 36.67 -5.43
CA LEU A 157 42.92 36.53 -5.90
C LEU A 157 43.15 37.55 -7.01
N LYS A 158 43.49 38.79 -6.62
CA LYS A 158 43.96 39.82 -7.52
C LYS A 158 45.32 39.35 -8.05
N LYS A 159 45.31 38.79 -9.26
CA LYS A 159 46.48 38.40 -10.03
C LYS A 159 47.41 39.62 -10.17
N MET A 160 48.46 39.68 -9.34
CA MET A 160 49.56 40.63 -9.54
C MET A 160 50.48 40.04 -10.60
N ALA A 161 50.30 40.50 -11.83
CA ALA A 161 51.33 40.43 -12.87
C ALA A 161 51.97 41.81 -12.97
N GLY A 162 53.29 41.89 -12.81
CA GLY A 162 54.04 43.12 -13.04
C GLY A 162 55.39 43.13 -12.31
N LEU A 163 56.34 42.35 -12.84
CA LEU A 163 57.76 42.69 -12.83
C LEU A 163 58.03 43.63 -14.01
#